data_AF-W7Z6E9-F1
#
_entry.id   AF-W7Z6E9-F1
#
_cell.length_a   1.000
_cell.length_b   1.000
_cell.length_c   1.000
_cell.angle_alpha   90.00
_cell.angle_beta   90.00
_cell.angle_gamma   90.00
#
_symmetry.space_group_name_H-M   'P 1'
#
loop_
_entity.id
_entity.type
_entity.pdbx_description
1 polymer ?
#
loop_
_entity_poly.entity_id
_entity_poly.type
_entity_poly.pdbx_seq_one_letter_code
_entity_poly.pdbx_strand_id
1 'polypeptide(L)'
;MIPSGLDFGSGMNKYLSTYLKGTDWKAQDKTALFRLAWELSSNGFGGRQMLYERFFFGDQTTVTNRLYSGYPDKEKYMELIKPFLS
;
A
#
# COMPACT_ATOMS: atom_id res chain seq x y z
N MET A 1 -1.87 -17.05 8.87
CA MET A 1 -1.22 -17.24 10.18
C MET A 1 0.28 -17.12 9.97
N ILE A 2 0.94 -16.14 10.61
CA ILE A 2 2.41 -15.91 10.51
C ILE A 2 3.01 -16.23 11.88
N PRO A 3 3.92 -17.21 12.01
CA PRO A 3 4.51 -17.55 13.30
C PRO A 3 5.34 -16.39 13.87
N SER A 4 5.47 -16.37 15.18
CA SER A 4 6.32 -15.44 15.92
C SER A 4 7.79 -15.87 15.86
N GLY A 5 8.70 -14.96 16.20
CA GLY A 5 10.13 -15.29 16.32
C GLY A 5 10.41 -16.35 17.38
N LEU A 6 9.58 -16.41 18.44
CA LEU A 6 9.72 -17.39 19.53
C LEU A 6 9.45 -18.82 19.05
N ASP A 7 8.59 -19.00 18.03
CA ASP A 7 8.25 -20.32 17.51
C ASP A 7 9.46 -21.02 16.87
N PHE A 8 10.41 -20.26 16.33
CA PHE A 8 11.68 -20.78 15.81
C PHE A 8 12.68 -21.20 16.91
N GLY A 9 12.50 -20.74 18.14
CA GLY A 9 13.27 -21.21 19.31
C GLY A 9 12.65 -22.44 19.97
N SER A 10 11.43 -22.83 19.57
CA SER A 10 10.70 -23.96 20.16
C SER A 10 11.06 -25.31 19.53
N GLY A 11 10.54 -26.39 20.10
CA GLY A 11 10.65 -27.74 19.52
C GLY A 11 10.05 -27.87 18.10
N MET A 12 9.28 -26.89 17.63
CA MET A 12 8.68 -26.88 16.29
C MET A 12 9.64 -26.36 15.19
N ASN A 13 10.82 -25.86 15.55
CA ASN A 13 11.76 -25.23 14.61
C ASN A 13 12.07 -26.10 13.38
N LYS A 14 12.23 -27.42 13.56
CA LYS A 14 12.49 -28.35 12.45
C LYS A 14 11.38 -28.31 11.40
N TYR A 15 10.13 -28.24 11.82
CA TYR A 15 8.98 -28.16 10.93
C TYR A 15 8.90 -26.79 10.26
N LEU A 16 9.06 -25.71 11.01
CA LEU A 16 9.04 -24.35 10.47
C LEU A 16 10.15 -24.13 9.43
N SER A 17 11.37 -24.58 9.74
CA SER A 17 12.52 -24.51 8.83
C SER A 17 12.31 -25.30 7.54
N THR A 18 11.53 -26.39 7.58
CA THR A 18 11.25 -27.23 6.42
C THR A 18 10.12 -26.66 5.56
N TYR A 19 9.01 -26.25 6.19
CA TYR A 19 7.78 -25.91 5.47
C TYR A 19 7.64 -24.42 5.14
N LEU A 20 8.34 -23.54 5.86
CA LEU A 20 8.23 -22.09 5.64
C LEU A 20 9.40 -21.49 4.86
N LYS A 21 10.38 -22.30 4.42
CA LYS A 21 11.48 -21.81 3.57
C LYS A 21 10.97 -21.33 2.21
N GLY A 22 11.77 -20.49 1.55
CA GLY A 22 11.62 -20.19 0.13
C GLY A 22 12.50 -21.11 -0.71
N THR A 23 12.53 -20.89 -2.03
CA THR A 23 13.45 -21.57 -2.94
C THR A 23 14.90 -21.31 -2.52
N ASP A 24 15.25 -20.04 -2.32
CA ASP A 24 16.61 -19.60 -1.95
C ASP A 24 16.65 -18.87 -0.59
N TRP A 25 15.59 -18.97 0.20
CA TRP A 25 15.41 -18.20 1.44
C TRP A 25 15.22 -19.12 2.64
N LYS A 26 15.86 -18.79 3.77
CA LYS A 26 15.59 -19.46 5.04
C LYS A 26 14.16 -19.13 5.49
N ALA A 27 13.57 -20.07 6.23
CA ALA A 27 12.22 -19.92 6.76
C ALA A 27 12.05 -18.68 7.64
N GLN A 28 13.05 -18.37 8.48
CA GLN A 28 13.04 -17.20 9.35
C GLN A 28 13.01 -15.90 8.55
N ASP A 29 13.90 -15.76 7.56
CA ASP A 29 14.00 -14.55 6.72
C ASP A 29 12.71 -14.32 5.93
N LYS A 30 12.18 -15.38 5.32
CA LYS A 30 10.89 -15.30 4.62
C LYS A 30 9.75 -14.95 5.57
N THR A 31 9.69 -15.56 6.76
CA THR A 31 8.65 -15.25 7.74
C THR A 31 8.72 -13.79 8.21
N ALA A 32 9.93 -13.27 8.45
CA ALA A 32 10.14 -11.88 8.83
C ALA A 32 9.66 -10.91 7.74
N LEU A 33 9.97 -11.21 6.47
CA LEU A 33 9.49 -10.41 5.34
C LEU A 33 7.96 -10.38 5.27
N PHE A 34 7.32 -11.54 5.40
CA PHE A 34 5.85 -11.62 5.37
C PHE A 34 5.21 -10.96 6.60
N ARG A 35 5.87 -10.99 7.76
CA ARG A 35 5.43 -10.26 8.95
C ARG A 35 5.42 -8.76 8.69
N LEU A 36 6.50 -8.22 8.13
CA LEU A 36 6.57 -6.81 7.74
C LEU A 36 5.48 -6.45 6.72
N ALA A 37 5.32 -7.25 5.67
CA ALA A 37 4.28 -7.04 4.67
C ALA A 37 2.87 -7.03 5.27
N TRP A 38 2.60 -7.92 6.23
CA TRP A 38 1.32 -7.95 6.94
C TRP A 38 1.12 -6.71 7.83
N GLU A 39 2.14 -6.27 8.57
CA GLU A 39 2.06 -5.08 9.42
C GLU A 39 1.79 -3.80 8.61
N LEU A 40 2.39 -3.68 7.42
CA LEU A 40 2.22 -2.55 6.52
C LEU A 40 0.90 -2.54 5.75
N SER A 41 0.19 -3.67 5.65
CA SER A 41 -1.00 -3.78 4.79
C SER A 41 -2.27 -4.16 5.54
N SER A 42 -2.23 -5.23 6.33
CA SER A 42 -3.40 -5.99 6.78
C SER A 42 -3.52 -6.03 8.30
N ASN A 43 -2.70 -5.25 9.00
CA ASN A 43 -2.82 -5.00 10.44
C ASN A 43 -3.47 -3.62 10.69
N GLY A 44 -3.87 -3.33 11.93
CA GLY A 44 -4.42 -2.03 12.33
C GLY A 44 -3.48 -0.85 12.02
N PHE A 45 -2.15 -1.06 12.11
CA PHE A 45 -1.17 -0.06 11.68
C PHE A 45 -1.27 0.23 10.18
N GLY A 46 -1.16 -0.78 9.32
CA GLY A 46 -1.30 -0.64 7.86
C GLY A 46 -2.65 -0.05 7.45
N GLY A 47 -3.74 -0.48 8.09
CA GLY A 47 -5.08 0.09 7.88
C GLY A 47 -5.14 1.59 8.22
N ARG A 48 -4.53 2.01 9.34
CA ARG A 48 -4.43 3.43 9.69
C ARG A 48 -3.59 4.21 8.68
N GLN A 49 -2.47 3.66 8.21
CA GLN A 49 -1.64 4.30 7.18
C GLN A 49 -2.41 4.48 5.87
N MET A 50 -3.18 3.46 5.45
CA MET A 50 -4.05 3.57 4.28
C MET A 50 -5.09 4.69 4.42
N LEU A 51 -5.71 4.81 5.60
CA LEU A 51 -6.66 5.90 5.87
C LEU A 51 -5.98 7.26 5.88
N TYR A 52 -4.76 7.35 6.43
CA TYR A 52 -3.97 8.57 6.41
C TYR A 52 -3.73 9.03 4.97
N GLU A 53 -3.16 8.19 4.12
CA GLU A 53 -2.86 8.53 2.72
C GLU A 53 -4.10 8.92 1.92
N ARG A 54 -5.27 8.35 2.23
CA ARG A 54 -6.53 8.70 1.54
C ARG A 54 -7.07 10.07 1.89
N PHE A 55 -6.83 10.55 3.11
CA PHE A 55 -7.57 11.70 3.65
C PHE A 55 -6.69 12.81 4.22
N PHE A 56 -5.37 12.65 4.29
CA PHE A 56 -4.51 13.67 4.90
C PHE A 56 -4.54 15.02 4.16
N PHE A 57 -4.83 15.02 2.85
CA PHE A 57 -5.05 16.23 2.05
C PHE A 57 -6.53 16.57 1.83
N GLY A 58 -7.45 15.87 2.49
CA GLY A 58 -8.89 15.92 2.25
C GLY A 58 -9.38 14.73 1.42
N ASP A 59 -10.70 14.58 1.31
CA ASP A 59 -11.29 13.54 0.48
C ASP A 59 -10.99 13.77 -1.02
N GLN A 60 -11.11 12.69 -1.82
CA GLN A 60 -10.81 12.72 -3.25
C GLN A 60 -11.62 13.79 -4.01
N THR A 61 -12.88 14.00 -3.66
CA THR A 61 -13.77 14.98 -4.30
C THR A 61 -13.29 16.39 -4.01
N THR A 62 -12.96 16.69 -2.77
CA THR A 62 -12.43 17.98 -2.31
C THR A 62 -11.11 18.29 -3.02
N VAL A 63 -10.17 17.34 -3.04
CA VAL A 63 -8.87 17.52 -3.71
C VAL A 63 -9.05 17.75 -5.22
N THR A 64 -9.91 16.95 -5.87
CA THR A 64 -10.18 17.07 -7.32
C THR A 64 -10.84 18.41 -7.66
N ASN A 65 -11.81 18.85 -6.86
CA ASN A 65 -12.50 20.12 -7.08
C ASN A 65 -11.57 21.32 -6.86
N ARG A 66 -10.67 21.24 -5.88
CA ARG A 66 -9.65 22.27 -5.65
C ARG A 66 -8.70 22.37 -6.84
N LEU A 67 -8.25 21.23 -7.37
CA LEU A 67 -7.40 21.18 -8.56
C LEU A 67 -8.12 21.80 -9.78
N TYR A 68 -9.36 21.38 -10.03
CA TYR A 68 -10.15 21.91 -11.14
C TYR A 68 -10.40 23.41 -11.02
N SER A 69 -10.80 23.87 -9.83
CA SER A 69 -11.12 25.29 -9.59
C SER A 69 -9.88 26.18 -9.66
N GLY A 70 -8.74 25.68 -9.18
CA GLY A 70 -7.46 26.40 -9.16
C GLY A 70 -6.68 26.36 -10.47
N TYR A 71 -7.13 25.63 -11.49
CA TYR A 71 -6.43 25.54 -12.78
C TYR A 71 -6.69 26.81 -13.62
N PRO A 72 -5.65 27.63 -13.92
CA PRO A 72 -5.83 28.99 -14.44
C PRO A 72 -6.22 29.07 -15.93
N ASP A 73 -5.88 28.07 -16.75
CA ASP A 73 -5.93 28.17 -18.22
C ASP A 73 -6.97 27.25 -18.87
N LYS A 74 -8.08 26.92 -18.18
CA LYS A 74 -9.10 26.00 -18.73
C LYS A 74 -9.67 26.50 -20.06
N GLU A 75 -9.90 27.80 -20.13
CA GLU A 75 -10.48 28.51 -21.26
C GLU A 75 -9.58 28.40 -22.50
N LYS A 76 -8.27 28.49 -22.32
CA LYS A 76 -7.29 28.35 -23.42
C LYS A 76 -7.45 27.01 -24.15
N TYR A 77 -7.63 25.92 -23.41
CA TYR A 77 -7.79 24.59 -24.02
C TYR A 77 -9.16 24.43 -24.69
N MET A 78 -10.21 25.06 -24.14
CA MET A 78 -11.52 25.11 -24.80
C MET A 78 -11.43 25.85 -26.14
N GLU A 79 -10.75 27.00 -26.21
CA GLU A 79 -10.58 27.75 -27.46
C GLU A 79 -9.83 26.97 -28.55
N LEU A 80 -8.84 26.13 -28.18
CA LEU A 80 -8.12 25.30 -29.15
C LEU A 80 -9.00 24.26 -29.84
N ILE A 81 -10.03 23.76 -29.15
CA ILE A 81 -10.90 22.70 -29.66
C ILE A 81 -12.05 23.28 -30.50
N LYS A 82 -12.53 24.49 -30.22
CA LYS A 82 -13.68 25.10 -30.89
C LYS A 82 -13.63 25.04 -32.43
N PRO A 83 -12.50 25.33 -33.12
CA PRO A 83 -12.42 25.28 -34.58
C PRO A 83 -12.61 23.88 -35.18
N PHE A 84 -12.44 22.82 -34.40
CA PHE A 84 -12.64 21.43 -34.84
C PHE A 84 -14.08 20.95 -34.65
N LEU A 85 -14.90 21.69 -33.89
CA LEU A 85 -16.30 21.37 -33.61
C LEU A 85 -17.28 22.14 -34.52
N SER A 86 -16.79 23.16 -35.22
CA SER A 86 -17.46 23.91 -36.27
C SER A 86 -17.28 23.24 -37.63
#